data_AF-A0A7S2JTL5-F1
#
_entry.id   AF-A0A7S2JTL5-F1
#
_cell.length_a   1.000
_cell.length_b   1.000
_cell.length_c   1.000
_cell.angle_alpha   90.00
_cell.angle_beta   90.00
_cell.angle_gamma   90.00
#
_symmetry.space_group_name_H-M   'P 1'
#
loop_
_entity.id
_entity.type
_entity.pdbx_description
1 polymer ?
#
loop_
_entity_poly.entity_id
_entity_poly.type
_entity_poly.pdbx_seq_one_letter_code
_entity_poly.pdbx_strand_id
1 'polypeptide(L)'
;MGGEPVVLLAAAQNIGALARHALRFAELAAEAARLAGGRAGDQEHAQAPGVEQHGSPGRRGGTPPAPDAADAAGAEAESYDVQLKRIREAVKKVVKALLECLPSGGQPGLERPSAEGDGGGGQEDLVLSLAMGRDVRIALLRSVCVLAETFGRDGTHNFLLPYVISFLNDPAWEVRAAFCEEAARLPRHLGQVSTEGIVWPCYDQVLLLDQEERVLCAALGGLATLAAQRVLRRPSLENVAAKVAPLLVHPSCSIRSRTMEVLKTVGEQLSPVDRYVFLLPKVRPFLRFELFGLDALDGALLPPLGRRTFKRSLLRRDEAVYEALLHKRPLPPAPGERSEEDTQALELLRPYLQPLLARPTGAQA
;
A
#
# COMPACT_ATOMS: atom_id res chain seq x y z
N MET A 1 -16.93 -8.24 28.49
CA MET A 1 -15.71 -7.69 27.87
C MET A 1 -15.84 -7.72 26.34
N GLY A 2 -16.72 -6.91 25.76
CA GLY A 2 -16.99 -6.90 24.31
C GLY A 2 -16.56 -5.62 23.58
N GLY A 3 -15.83 -4.72 24.26
CA GLY A 3 -15.51 -3.37 23.74
C GLY A 3 -14.12 -3.23 23.13
N GLU A 4 -13.16 -4.05 23.55
CA GLU A 4 -11.75 -3.91 23.14
C GLU A 4 -11.51 -4.07 21.62
N PRO A 5 -12.06 -5.09 20.92
CA PRO A 5 -11.81 -5.25 19.48
C PRO A 5 -12.52 -4.17 18.63
N VAL A 6 -13.71 -3.72 19.03
CA VAL A 6 -14.45 -2.67 18.32
C VAL A 6 -13.74 -1.32 18.43
N VAL A 7 -13.17 -1.03 19.61
CA VAL A 7 -12.39 0.19 19.84
C VAL A 7 -11.11 0.17 19.00
N LEU A 8 -10.43 -0.98 18.88
CA LEU A 8 -9.23 -1.10 18.03
C LEU A 8 -9.55 -0.84 16.55
N LEU A 9 -10.64 -1.42 16.03
CA LEU A 9 -11.05 -1.17 14.65
C LEU A 9 -11.44 0.29 14.42
N ALA A 10 -12.22 0.88 15.34
CA ALA A 10 -12.59 2.29 15.26
C ALA A 10 -11.34 3.20 15.31
N ALA A 11 -10.37 2.88 16.17
CA ALA A 11 -9.11 3.60 16.23
C ALA A 11 -8.33 3.49 14.92
N ALA A 12 -8.22 2.29 14.35
CA ALA A 12 -7.53 2.05 13.08
C ALA A 12 -8.18 2.77 11.90
N GLN A 13 -9.51 2.80 11.83
CA GLN A 13 -10.25 3.51 10.78
C GLN A 13 -10.08 5.03 10.86
N ASN A 14 -9.92 5.58 12.08
CA ASN A 14 -9.89 7.02 12.30
C ASN A 14 -8.46 7.58 12.48
N ILE A 15 -7.44 6.75 12.65
CA ILE A 15 -6.07 7.21 12.98
C ILE A 15 -5.53 8.21 11.96
N GLY A 16 -5.79 8.01 10.66
CA GLY A 16 -5.37 8.94 9.62
C GLY A 16 -6.03 10.32 9.77
N ALA A 17 -7.34 10.37 10.02
CA ALA A 17 -8.06 11.62 10.22
C ALA A 17 -7.59 12.34 11.49
N LEU A 18 -7.42 11.61 12.59
CA LEU A 18 -6.91 12.13 13.86
C LEU A 18 -5.50 12.71 13.70
N ALA A 19 -4.60 11.99 13.04
CA ALA A 19 -3.23 12.46 12.78
C ALA A 19 -3.24 13.76 11.95
N ARG A 20 -4.03 13.81 10.88
CA ARG A 20 -4.15 15.01 10.03
C ARG A 20 -4.68 16.21 10.80
N HIS A 21 -5.73 16.02 11.61
CA HIS A 21 -6.28 17.10 12.42
C HIS A 21 -5.27 17.58 13.46
N ALA A 22 -4.57 16.67 14.15
CA ALA A 22 -3.55 17.02 15.13
C ALA A 22 -2.43 17.86 14.52
N LEU A 23 -1.94 17.50 13.33
CA LEU A 23 -0.95 18.30 12.59
C LEU A 23 -1.49 19.69 12.26
N ARG A 24 -2.73 19.76 11.74
CA ARG A 24 -3.33 21.05 11.37
C ARG A 24 -3.52 21.96 12.57
N PHE A 25 -3.90 21.42 13.73
CA PHE A 25 -3.98 22.19 14.96
C PHE A 25 -2.61 22.69 15.41
N ALA A 26 -1.56 21.87 15.31
CA ALA A 26 -0.21 22.30 15.65
C ALA A 26 0.29 23.43 14.73
N GLU A 27 0.01 23.34 13.42
CA GLU A 27 0.32 24.39 12.44
C GLU A 27 -0.36 25.71 12.82
N LEU A 28 -1.68 25.67 13.03
CA LEU A 28 -2.48 26.85 13.37
C LEU A 28 -2.08 27.46 14.73
N ALA A 29 -1.76 26.62 15.72
CA ALA A 29 -1.28 27.07 17.02
C ALA A 29 0.06 27.81 16.90
N ALA A 30 0.98 27.29 16.08
CA ALA A 30 2.27 27.93 15.82
C ALA A 30 2.12 29.24 15.04
N GLU A 31 1.21 29.31 14.07
CA GLU A 31 0.87 30.54 13.34
C GLU A 31 0.27 31.60 14.28
N ALA A 32 -0.68 31.21 15.13
CA ALA A 32 -1.29 32.11 16.11
C ALA A 32 -0.26 32.66 17.10
N ALA A 33 0.66 31.82 17.58
CA ALA A 33 1.76 32.22 18.45
C ALA A 33 2.70 33.24 17.78
N ARG A 34 3.03 33.03 16.50
CA ARG A 34 3.85 33.98 15.71
C ARG A 34 3.16 35.33 15.56
N LEU A 35 1.86 35.34 15.28
CA LEU A 35 1.08 36.58 15.17
C LEU A 35 0.97 37.32 16.51
N ALA A 36 0.83 36.59 17.62
CA ALA A 36 0.83 37.17 18.96
C ALA A 36 2.19 37.80 19.31
N GLY A 37 3.30 37.11 19.01
CA GLY A 37 4.66 37.65 19.20
C GLY A 37 4.98 38.86 18.33
N GLY A 38 4.51 38.88 17.07
CA GLY A 38 4.69 40.04 16.17
C GLY A 38 3.94 41.29 16.65
N ARG A 39 2.72 41.13 17.19
CA ARG A 39 1.94 42.25 17.75
C ARG A 39 2.55 42.84 19.03
N ALA A 40 3.27 42.04 19.81
CA ALA A 40 3.99 42.53 20.98
C ALA A 40 5.22 43.36 20.59
N GLY A 41 5.94 42.98 19.52
CA GLY A 41 7.10 43.74 19.02
C GLY A 41 6.73 45.09 18.39
N ASP A 42 5.60 45.17 17.69
CA ASP A 42 5.11 46.44 17.10
C ASP A 42 4.61 47.44 18.16
N GLN A 43 4.21 46.97 19.36
CA GLN A 43 3.82 47.84 20.47
C GLN A 43 5.00 48.39 21.27
N GLU A 44 6.17 47.74 21.26
CA GLU A 44 7.37 48.24 21.95
C GLU A 44 8.11 49.36 21.19
N HIS A 45 7.87 49.54 19.88
CA HIS A 45 8.48 50.62 19.09
C HIS A 45 7.66 51.93 19.02
N ALA A 46 6.54 52.01 19.76
CA ALA A 46 5.71 53.21 19.85
C ALA A 46 5.86 53.96 21.20
N GLN A 47 7.10 54.18 21.66
CA GLN A 47 7.46 55.18 22.68
C GLN A 47 8.62 56.00 22.08
N ALA A 48 8.58 57.34 21.87
CA ALA A 48 8.33 58.50 22.74
C ALA A 48 8.34 59.78 21.81
N PRO A 49 8.24 61.08 22.23
CA PRO A 49 8.47 61.68 23.56
C PRO A 49 7.42 62.73 24.02
N GLY A 50 7.63 63.23 25.24
CA GLY A 50 6.60 63.82 26.10
C GLY A 50 6.19 65.27 25.85
N VAL A 51 5.15 65.67 26.57
CA VAL A 51 4.77 67.06 26.86
C VAL A 51 4.16 67.11 28.27
N GLU A 52 4.38 68.25 28.89
CA GLU A 52 4.47 68.59 30.30
C GLU A 52 3.18 68.48 31.13
N GLN A 53 3.43 68.47 32.44
CA GLN A 53 2.49 68.49 33.54
C GLN A 53 1.66 69.79 33.59
N HIS A 54 0.36 69.68 33.80
CA HIS A 54 -0.36 70.61 34.68
C HIS A 54 -1.63 69.96 35.24
N GLY A 55 -1.87 70.20 36.53
CA GLY A 55 -2.69 69.35 37.38
C GLY A 55 -4.09 69.84 37.71
N SER A 56 -4.63 69.11 38.69
CA SER A 56 -5.80 69.37 39.56
C SER A 56 -7.11 68.61 39.26
N PRO A 57 -7.87 68.26 40.31
CA PRO A 57 -8.52 66.95 40.40
C PRO A 57 -10.06 67.03 40.46
N GLY A 58 -10.73 65.95 40.05
CA GLY A 58 -12.12 65.73 40.46
C GLY A 58 -12.94 64.82 39.57
N ARG A 59 -13.19 63.58 40.03
CA ARG A 59 -14.53 63.05 40.39
C ARG A 59 -14.51 61.53 40.41
N ARG A 60 -15.08 60.99 41.49
CA ARG A 60 -15.38 59.57 41.69
C ARG A 60 -16.39 59.08 40.64
N GLY A 61 -16.06 57.98 40.00
CA GLY A 61 -17.00 57.13 39.24
C GLY A 61 -16.42 55.72 39.25
N GLY A 62 -16.96 54.85 40.11
CA GLY A 62 -16.54 53.45 40.19
C GLY A 62 -17.11 52.66 39.04
N THR A 63 -16.25 52.25 38.11
CA THR A 63 -16.47 51.11 37.20
C THR A 63 -15.89 49.85 37.85
N PRO A 64 -16.56 48.70 37.78
CA PRO A 64 -16.05 47.45 38.35
C PRO A 64 -14.77 47.02 37.62
N PRO A 65 -13.84 46.31 38.31
CA PRO A 65 -12.58 45.90 37.70
C PRO A 65 -12.86 44.94 36.54
N ALA A 66 -12.24 45.23 35.40
CA ALA A 66 -12.08 44.26 34.32
C ALA A 66 -11.38 43.01 34.90
N PRO A 67 -11.77 41.78 34.50
CA PRO A 67 -11.07 40.59 34.92
C PRO A 67 -9.60 40.71 34.53
N ASP A 68 -8.73 40.39 35.47
CA ASP A 68 -7.28 40.53 35.38
C ASP A 68 -6.75 40.00 34.04
N ALA A 69 -6.35 40.93 33.16
CA ALA A 69 -5.62 40.65 31.93
C ALA A 69 -4.16 40.19 32.21
N ALA A 70 -3.87 39.76 33.43
CA ALA A 70 -2.55 39.38 33.91
C ALA A 70 -2.32 37.85 33.90
N ASP A 71 -3.36 37.02 33.74
CA ASP A 71 -3.21 35.55 33.64
C ASP A 71 -3.12 35.02 32.20
N ALA A 72 -3.15 35.90 31.18
CA ALA A 72 -3.03 35.49 29.77
C ALA A 72 -1.59 35.61 29.22
N ALA A 73 -0.62 36.03 30.03
CA ALA A 73 0.78 36.17 29.65
C ALA A 73 1.61 35.09 30.33
N GLY A 74 1.83 33.95 29.66
CA GLY A 74 2.79 32.97 30.18
C GLY A 74 2.68 31.53 29.68
N ALA A 75 1.81 31.20 28.72
CA ALA A 75 2.02 29.97 27.97
C ALA A 75 3.06 30.29 26.89
N GLU A 76 4.36 30.07 27.18
CA GLU A 76 5.38 30.01 26.13
C GLU A 76 4.86 29.05 25.06
N ALA A 77 4.47 29.60 23.91
CA ALA A 77 3.85 28.81 22.88
C ALA A 77 4.86 27.77 22.42
N GLU A 78 4.58 26.50 22.74
CA GLU A 78 5.48 25.40 22.45
C GLU A 78 5.79 25.38 20.95
N SER A 79 7.08 25.37 20.60
CA SER A 79 7.53 25.37 19.21
C SER A 79 6.86 24.24 18.41
N TYR A 80 6.45 24.56 17.18
CA TYR A 80 5.83 23.60 16.25
C TYR A 80 6.60 22.28 16.15
N ASP A 81 7.93 22.34 16.13
CA ASP A 81 8.78 21.15 16.02
C ASP A 81 8.64 20.21 17.22
N VAL A 82 8.39 20.75 18.42
CA VAL A 82 8.18 19.96 19.63
C VAL A 82 6.80 19.32 19.60
N GLN A 83 5.76 20.08 19.20
CA GLN A 83 4.41 19.56 19.01
C GLN A 83 4.39 18.43 17.96
N LEU A 84 5.06 18.64 16.83
CA LEU A 84 5.17 17.67 15.74
C LEU A 84 5.85 16.37 16.20
N LYS A 85 6.94 16.45 16.97
CA LYS A 85 7.59 15.27 17.56
C LYS A 85 6.66 14.51 18.49
N ARG A 86 5.90 15.22 19.35
CA ARG A 86 4.92 14.60 20.26
C ARG A 86 3.80 13.90 19.50
N ILE A 87 3.23 14.55 18.48
CA ILE A 87 2.19 13.96 17.62
C ILE A 87 2.71 12.70 16.93
N ARG A 88 3.90 12.76 16.33
CA ARG A 88 4.52 11.60 15.66
C ARG A 88 4.71 10.43 16.63
N GLU A 89 5.27 10.67 17.82
CA GLU A 89 5.47 9.60 18.80
C GLU A 89 4.14 9.05 19.36
N ALA A 90 3.11 9.88 19.53
CA ALA A 90 1.78 9.43 19.92
C ALA A 90 1.16 8.52 18.83
N VAL A 91 1.15 8.97 17.57
CA VAL A 91 0.64 8.18 16.43
C VAL A 91 1.43 6.88 16.30
N LYS A 92 2.75 6.92 16.42
CA LYS A 92 3.62 5.74 16.39
C LYS A 92 3.26 4.72 17.46
N LYS A 93 2.99 5.15 18.70
CA LYS A 93 2.55 4.27 19.79
C LYS A 93 1.20 3.62 19.47
N VAL A 94 0.24 4.39 18.95
CA VAL A 94 -1.07 3.83 18.56
C VAL A 94 -0.93 2.84 17.42
N VAL A 95 -0.15 3.14 16.38
CA VAL A 95 0.11 2.22 15.27
C VAL A 95 0.73 0.92 15.79
N LYS A 96 1.74 1.00 16.67
CA LYS A 96 2.34 -0.20 17.28
C LYS A 96 1.33 -1.03 18.07
N ALA A 97 0.55 -0.39 18.94
CA ALA A 97 -0.48 -1.08 19.72
C ALA A 97 -1.49 -1.78 18.80
N LEU A 98 -1.96 -1.11 17.75
CA LEU A 98 -2.89 -1.71 16.78
C LEU A 98 -2.29 -2.92 16.04
N LEU A 99 -0.97 -2.97 15.86
CA LEU A 99 -0.29 -4.09 15.19
C LEU A 99 0.07 -5.22 16.17
N GLU A 100 0.42 -4.90 17.41
CA GLU A 100 0.81 -5.86 18.46
C GLU A 100 -0.41 -6.55 19.10
N CYS A 101 -1.57 -5.89 19.15
CA CYS A 101 -2.81 -6.46 19.70
C CYS A 101 -3.46 -7.52 18.79
N LEU A 102 -2.85 -7.87 17.66
CA LEU A 102 -3.41 -8.81 16.70
C LEU A 102 -2.59 -10.08 16.67
N PRO A 103 -3.19 -11.27 16.84
CA PRO A 103 -2.46 -12.50 16.64
C PRO A 103 -1.97 -12.53 15.19
N SER A 104 -0.65 -12.48 15.02
CA SER A 104 0.00 -12.91 13.79
C SER A 104 -0.49 -14.32 13.54
N GLY A 105 -1.25 -14.53 12.47
CA GLY A 105 -1.78 -15.86 12.11
C GLY A 105 -0.63 -16.81 11.80
N GLY A 106 0.00 -17.36 12.84
CA GLY A 106 0.79 -18.55 12.78
C GLY A 106 -0.15 -19.73 12.57
N GLN A 107 0.26 -20.64 11.69
CA GLN A 107 -0.45 -21.83 11.28
C GLN A 107 -1.12 -22.54 12.47
N PRO A 108 -2.37 -23.03 12.36
CA PRO A 108 -2.86 -24.00 13.31
C PRO A 108 -2.06 -25.29 13.12
N GLY A 109 -1.01 -25.45 13.94
CA GLY A 109 -0.40 -26.76 14.13
C GLY A 109 -1.50 -27.73 14.53
N LEU A 110 -1.59 -28.84 13.81
CA LEU A 110 -2.47 -29.97 14.11
C LEU A 110 -2.13 -30.54 15.50
N GLU A 111 -2.64 -29.94 16.55
CA GLU A 111 -3.06 -30.69 17.73
C GLU A 111 -4.57 -30.82 17.63
N ARG A 112 -5.02 -32.00 17.17
CA ARG A 112 -6.42 -32.41 17.33
C ARG A 112 -6.73 -32.31 18.82
N PRO A 113 -7.65 -31.43 19.27
CA PRO A 113 -8.16 -31.57 20.61
C PRO A 113 -8.96 -32.87 20.62
N SER A 114 -8.55 -33.78 21.51
CA SER A 114 -9.30 -34.98 21.84
C SER A 114 -10.76 -34.58 22.05
N ALA A 115 -11.64 -35.22 21.30
CA ALA A 115 -13.07 -35.02 21.38
C ALA A 115 -13.52 -35.29 22.82
N GLU A 116 -13.94 -34.24 23.52
CA GLU A 116 -14.99 -34.24 24.54
C GLU A 116 -15.13 -32.82 25.10
N GLY A 117 -16.21 -32.14 24.75
CA GLY A 117 -16.53 -30.81 25.27
C GLY A 117 -17.47 -30.02 24.38
N ASP A 118 -18.74 -30.03 24.75
CA ASP A 118 -19.79 -29.14 24.27
C ASP A 118 -19.34 -27.67 24.32
N GLY A 119 -19.36 -26.95 23.19
CA GLY A 119 -18.82 -25.58 23.13
C GLY A 119 -18.73 -24.95 21.75
N GLY A 120 -19.87 -24.73 21.09
CA GLY A 120 -19.94 -24.01 19.80
C GLY A 120 -19.42 -22.55 19.83
N GLY A 121 -19.23 -21.94 21.02
CA GLY A 121 -18.85 -20.52 21.15
C GLY A 121 -17.35 -20.20 20.99
N GLY A 122 -16.44 -21.15 21.22
CA GLY A 122 -14.99 -20.85 21.21
C GLY A 122 -14.38 -20.68 19.81
N GLN A 123 -14.93 -21.38 18.82
CA GLN A 123 -14.45 -21.30 17.44
C GLN A 123 -14.99 -20.05 16.73
N GLU A 124 -16.20 -19.59 17.09
CA GLU A 124 -16.78 -18.34 16.60
C GLU A 124 -16.01 -17.12 17.10
N ASP A 125 -15.64 -17.08 18.39
CA ASP A 125 -14.83 -15.99 18.96
C ASP A 125 -13.43 -15.89 18.34
N LEU A 126 -12.79 -17.02 18.01
CA LEU A 126 -11.50 -17.04 17.33
C LEU A 126 -11.62 -16.53 15.88
N VAL A 127 -12.64 -16.96 15.14
CA VAL A 127 -12.91 -16.50 13.78
C VAL A 127 -13.22 -14.99 13.76
N LEU A 128 -14.01 -14.51 14.71
CA LEU A 128 -14.30 -13.09 14.88
C LEU A 128 -13.04 -12.30 15.22
N SER A 129 -12.17 -12.82 16.09
CA SER A 129 -10.88 -12.19 16.43
C SER A 129 -9.94 -12.09 15.23
N LEU A 130 -9.84 -13.16 14.43
CA LEU A 130 -9.03 -13.17 13.19
C LEU A 130 -9.59 -12.22 12.13
N ALA A 131 -10.91 -12.17 11.96
CA ALA A 131 -11.58 -11.25 11.04
C ALA A 131 -11.37 -9.79 11.47
N MET A 132 -11.48 -9.49 12.77
CA MET A 132 -11.20 -8.17 13.32
C MET A 132 -9.73 -7.77 13.10
N GLY A 133 -8.78 -8.69 13.30
CA GLY A 133 -7.38 -8.42 13.03
C GLY A 133 -7.09 -8.12 11.56
N ARG A 134 -7.71 -8.87 10.64
CA ARG A 134 -7.67 -8.56 9.20
C ARG A 134 -8.19 -7.14 8.94
N ASP A 135 -9.35 -6.79 9.49
CA ASP A 135 -10.02 -5.52 9.21
C ASP A 135 -9.24 -4.32 9.78
N VAL A 136 -8.60 -4.47 10.94
CA VAL A 136 -7.68 -3.47 11.52
C VAL A 136 -6.47 -3.24 10.61
N ARG A 137 -5.84 -4.31 10.10
CA ARG A 137 -4.70 -4.20 9.18
C ARG A 137 -5.08 -3.52 7.87
N ILE A 138 -6.25 -3.84 7.30
CA ILE A 138 -6.79 -3.16 6.12
C ILE A 138 -7.07 -1.67 6.42
N ALA A 139 -7.65 -1.35 7.57
CA ALA A 139 -7.91 0.04 7.95
C ALA A 139 -6.62 0.86 8.12
N LEU A 140 -5.57 0.26 8.68
CA LEU A 140 -4.24 0.86 8.76
C LEU A 140 -3.63 1.10 7.38
N LEU A 141 -3.71 0.12 6.48
CA LEU A 141 -3.24 0.24 5.10
C LEU A 141 -3.94 1.39 4.36
N ARG A 142 -5.25 1.53 4.49
CA ARG A 142 -6.01 2.65 3.91
C ARG A 142 -5.59 4.02 4.44
N SER A 143 -5.02 4.07 5.65
CA SER A 143 -4.49 5.29 6.27
C SER A 143 -3.00 5.51 5.98
N VAL A 144 -2.32 4.59 5.28
CA VAL A 144 -0.85 4.59 5.15
C VAL A 144 -0.29 5.87 4.53
N CYS A 145 -1.00 6.43 3.56
CA CYS A 145 -0.64 7.69 2.91
C CYS A 145 -0.62 8.87 3.88
N VAL A 146 -1.64 8.95 4.74
CA VAL A 146 -1.78 10.03 5.74
C VAL A 146 -0.77 9.85 6.87
N LEU A 147 -0.52 8.60 7.25
CA LEU A 147 0.53 8.26 8.20
C LEU A 147 1.92 8.62 7.65
N ALA A 148 2.18 8.37 6.38
CA ALA A 148 3.43 8.74 5.72
C ALA A 148 3.65 10.26 5.69
N GLU A 149 2.60 11.05 5.41
CA GLU A 149 2.62 12.51 5.54
C GLU A 149 2.96 12.94 6.98
N THR A 150 2.32 12.30 7.97
CA THR A 150 2.51 12.61 9.38
C THR A 150 3.93 12.35 9.86
N PHE A 151 4.48 11.19 9.50
CA PHE A 151 5.82 10.78 9.90
C PHE A 151 6.93 11.49 9.12
N GLY A 152 6.62 12.03 7.95
CA GLY A 152 7.60 12.54 7.01
C GLY A 152 8.45 11.42 6.42
N ARG A 153 9.49 11.79 5.65
CA ARG A 153 10.28 10.83 4.87
C ARG A 153 11.01 9.80 5.74
N ASP A 154 11.74 10.25 6.76
CA ASP A 154 12.55 9.36 7.61
C ASP A 154 11.69 8.42 8.45
N GLY A 155 10.59 8.93 9.01
CA GLY A 155 9.66 8.09 9.76
C GLY A 155 8.89 7.12 8.87
N THR A 156 8.55 7.52 7.64
CA THR A 156 7.96 6.59 6.66
C THR A 156 8.93 5.46 6.34
N HIS A 157 10.19 5.79 6.05
CA HIS A 157 11.21 4.80 5.69
C HIS A 157 11.59 3.88 6.85
N ASN A 158 11.86 4.43 8.03
CA ASN A 158 12.44 3.67 9.14
C ASN A 158 11.40 3.03 10.07
N PHE A 159 10.16 3.55 10.08
CA PHE A 159 9.10 3.02 10.93
C PHE A 159 7.95 2.42 10.13
N LEU A 160 7.32 3.16 9.21
CA LEU A 160 6.09 2.69 8.55
C LEU A 160 6.36 1.58 7.52
N LEU A 161 7.41 1.72 6.71
CA LEU A 161 7.70 0.84 5.59
C LEU A 161 7.95 -0.63 6.01
N PRO A 162 8.70 -0.94 7.09
CA PRO A 162 8.83 -2.31 7.58
C PRO A 162 7.49 -3.00 7.88
N TYR A 163 6.52 -2.29 8.48
CA TYR A 163 5.20 -2.85 8.74
C TYR A 163 4.40 -3.04 7.47
N VAL A 164 4.45 -2.06 6.56
CA VAL A 164 3.77 -2.15 5.26
C VAL A 164 4.30 -3.36 4.48
N ILE A 165 5.61 -3.59 4.46
CA ILE A 165 6.21 -4.78 3.83
C ILE A 165 5.79 -6.07 4.54
N SER A 166 5.63 -6.07 5.86
CA SER A 166 5.22 -7.28 6.59
C SER A 166 3.84 -7.81 6.15
N PHE A 167 2.94 -6.92 5.70
CA PHE A 167 1.63 -7.28 5.18
C PHE A 167 1.67 -8.02 3.84
N LEU A 168 2.80 -8.00 3.13
CA LEU A 168 3.01 -8.73 1.88
C LEU A 168 2.88 -10.25 2.07
N ASN A 169 3.15 -10.75 3.27
CA ASN A 169 3.07 -12.16 3.62
C ASN A 169 1.91 -12.46 4.59
N ASP A 170 0.93 -11.56 4.70
CA ASP A 170 -0.23 -11.78 5.57
C ASP A 170 -1.03 -13.03 5.11
N PRO A 171 -1.50 -13.88 6.02
CA PRO A 171 -2.33 -15.03 5.68
C PRO A 171 -3.62 -14.63 4.94
N ALA A 172 -4.24 -13.50 5.31
CA ALA A 172 -5.43 -13.01 4.67
C ALA A 172 -5.10 -12.33 3.34
N TRP A 173 -5.63 -12.87 2.25
CA TRP A 173 -5.41 -12.33 0.90
C TRP A 173 -5.95 -10.90 0.76
N GLU A 174 -6.99 -10.53 1.51
CA GLU A 174 -7.56 -9.18 1.52
C GLU A 174 -6.55 -8.14 1.99
N VAL A 175 -5.69 -8.49 2.97
CA VAL A 175 -4.65 -7.59 3.48
C VAL A 175 -3.55 -7.42 2.42
N ARG A 176 -3.13 -8.50 1.77
CA ARG A 176 -2.15 -8.45 0.67
C ARG A 176 -2.68 -7.64 -0.52
N ALA A 177 -3.96 -7.80 -0.86
CA ALA A 177 -4.60 -7.01 -1.91
C ALA A 177 -4.68 -5.52 -1.53
N ALA A 178 -5.10 -5.19 -0.31
CA ALA A 178 -5.12 -3.82 0.19
C ALA A 178 -3.71 -3.19 0.21
N PHE A 179 -2.67 -3.98 0.53
CA PHE A 179 -1.29 -3.54 0.41
C PHE A 179 -0.97 -3.12 -1.03
N CYS A 180 -1.32 -3.94 -2.03
CA CYS A 180 -1.06 -3.64 -3.43
C CYS A 180 -1.77 -2.38 -3.93
N GLU A 181 -2.95 -2.06 -3.39
CA GLU A 181 -3.68 -0.84 -3.75
C GLU A 181 -3.06 0.41 -3.12
N GLU A 182 -2.67 0.33 -1.85
CA GLU A 182 -2.22 1.48 -1.08
C GLU A 182 -0.71 1.76 -1.24
N ALA A 183 0.11 0.72 -1.37
CA ALA A 183 1.56 0.85 -1.57
C ALA A 183 1.91 1.62 -2.85
N ALA A 184 1.05 1.57 -3.87
CA ALA A 184 1.22 2.31 -5.12
C ALA A 184 1.29 3.82 -4.89
N ARG A 185 0.72 4.33 -3.79
CA ARG A 185 0.61 5.76 -3.47
C ARG A 185 1.73 6.26 -2.56
N LEU A 186 2.51 5.37 -1.95
CA LEU A 186 3.68 5.71 -1.12
C LEU A 186 4.88 6.38 -1.84
N PRO A 187 5.11 6.20 -3.16
CA PRO A 187 6.27 6.80 -3.84
C PRO A 187 6.41 8.30 -3.64
N ARG A 188 5.29 9.03 -3.52
CA ARG A 188 5.27 10.48 -3.26
C ARG A 188 5.92 10.89 -1.93
N HIS A 189 6.03 9.97 -0.98
CA HIS A 189 6.67 10.21 0.33
C HIS A 189 8.08 9.61 0.44
N LEU A 190 8.37 8.55 -0.33
CA LEU A 190 9.64 7.81 -0.29
C LEU A 190 10.69 8.38 -1.28
N GLY A 191 10.22 8.87 -2.43
CA GLY A 191 11.05 9.29 -3.56
C GLY A 191 11.48 8.11 -4.45
N GLN A 192 12.10 8.44 -5.59
CA GLN A 192 12.40 7.49 -6.66
C GLN A 192 13.28 6.32 -6.23
N VAL A 193 14.41 6.57 -5.56
CA VAL A 193 15.38 5.52 -5.20
C VAL A 193 14.76 4.46 -4.29
N SER A 194 14.06 4.87 -3.23
CA SER A 194 13.36 3.94 -2.33
C SER A 194 12.17 3.25 -3.00
N THR A 195 11.51 3.92 -3.94
CA THR A 195 10.43 3.29 -4.72
C THR A 195 10.95 2.15 -5.59
N GLU A 196 12.03 2.37 -6.35
CA GLU A 196 12.63 1.34 -7.20
C GLU A 196 13.33 0.25 -6.38
N GLY A 197 13.95 0.62 -5.26
CA GLY A 197 14.71 -0.31 -4.42
C GLY A 197 13.88 -1.10 -3.40
N ILE A 198 12.63 -0.69 -3.11
CA ILE A 198 11.82 -1.30 -2.05
C ILE A 198 10.40 -1.61 -2.54
N VAL A 199 9.66 -0.60 -3.01
CA VAL A 199 8.24 -0.77 -3.40
C VAL A 199 8.12 -1.67 -4.63
N TRP A 200 8.94 -1.45 -5.66
CA TRP A 200 8.95 -2.30 -6.86
C TRP A 200 9.24 -3.78 -6.53
N PRO A 201 10.30 -4.13 -5.77
CA PRO A 201 10.52 -5.51 -5.33
C PRO A 201 9.33 -6.15 -4.62
N CYS A 202 8.53 -5.40 -3.86
CA CYS A 202 7.31 -5.93 -3.26
C CYS A 202 6.28 -6.35 -4.33
N TYR A 203 6.05 -5.53 -5.35
CA TYR A 203 5.18 -5.91 -6.47
C TYR A 203 5.73 -7.10 -7.24
N ASP A 204 7.04 -7.12 -7.54
CA ASP A 204 7.68 -8.26 -8.22
C ASP A 204 7.48 -9.54 -7.41
N GLN A 205 7.60 -9.48 -6.08
CA GLN A 205 7.30 -10.61 -5.20
C GLN A 205 5.84 -11.08 -5.34
N VAL A 206 4.85 -10.19 -5.32
CA VAL A 206 3.43 -10.57 -5.49
C VAL A 206 3.21 -11.23 -6.84
N LEU A 207 3.74 -10.64 -7.92
CA LEU A 207 3.61 -11.16 -9.28
C LEU A 207 4.17 -12.58 -9.41
N LEU A 208 5.24 -12.91 -8.69
CA LEU A 208 5.91 -14.21 -8.82
C LEU A 208 5.41 -15.26 -7.82
N LEU A 209 4.91 -14.84 -6.64
CA LEU A 209 4.69 -15.75 -5.52
C LEU A 209 3.24 -15.88 -5.06
N ASP A 210 2.35 -14.95 -5.42
CA ASP A 210 0.96 -15.01 -4.99
C ASP A 210 0.12 -15.87 -5.95
N GLN A 211 -0.66 -16.80 -5.38
CA GLN A 211 -1.55 -17.70 -6.12
C GLN A 211 -2.98 -17.16 -6.19
N GLU A 212 -3.31 -16.15 -5.38
CA GLU A 212 -4.66 -15.60 -5.34
C GLU A 212 -4.86 -14.59 -6.47
N GLU A 213 -5.77 -14.91 -7.40
CA GLU A 213 -6.04 -14.06 -8.58
C GLU A 213 -6.48 -12.64 -8.19
N ARG A 214 -7.15 -12.49 -7.04
CA ARG A 214 -7.61 -11.17 -6.53
C ARG A 214 -6.44 -10.29 -6.11
N VAL A 215 -5.45 -10.86 -5.43
CA VAL A 215 -4.23 -10.14 -5.05
C VAL A 215 -3.45 -9.76 -6.29
N LEU A 216 -3.34 -10.66 -7.27
CA LEU A 216 -2.68 -10.37 -8.55
C LEU A 216 -3.39 -9.23 -9.32
N CYS A 217 -4.72 -9.21 -9.34
CA CYS A 217 -5.48 -8.10 -9.94
C CYS A 217 -5.20 -6.76 -9.23
N ALA A 218 -5.17 -6.76 -7.90
CA ALA A 218 -4.83 -5.57 -7.10
C ALA A 218 -3.39 -5.12 -7.36
N ALA A 219 -2.43 -6.05 -7.47
CA ALA A 219 -1.04 -5.78 -7.79
C ALA A 219 -0.88 -5.12 -9.16
N LEU A 220 -1.57 -5.63 -10.18
CA LEU A 220 -1.54 -5.04 -11.52
C LEU A 220 -2.18 -3.64 -11.54
N GLY A 221 -3.31 -3.43 -10.86
CA GLY A 221 -3.91 -2.09 -10.72
C GLY A 221 -2.99 -1.11 -9.97
N GLY A 222 -2.33 -1.58 -8.91
CA GLY A 222 -1.31 -0.83 -8.18
C GLY A 222 -0.10 -0.48 -9.06
N LEU A 223 0.38 -1.42 -9.88
CA LEU A 223 1.46 -1.18 -10.84
C LEU A 223 1.11 -0.17 -11.92
N ALA A 224 -0.12 -0.20 -12.44
CA ALA A 224 -0.60 0.82 -13.37
C ALA A 224 -0.58 2.20 -12.69
N THR A 225 -1.07 2.29 -11.45
CA THR A 225 -1.03 3.52 -10.64
C THR A 225 0.40 4.00 -10.36
N LEU A 226 1.32 3.07 -10.09
CA LEU A 226 2.74 3.36 -9.85
C LEU A 226 3.44 3.86 -11.12
N ALA A 227 3.20 3.23 -12.27
CA ALA A 227 3.75 3.63 -13.56
C ALA A 227 3.24 5.01 -14.00
N ALA A 228 1.96 5.31 -13.77
CA ALA A 228 1.35 6.60 -14.09
C ALA A 228 1.99 7.79 -13.35
N GLN A 229 2.57 7.55 -12.17
CA GLN A 229 3.20 8.61 -11.36
C GLN A 229 4.57 9.07 -11.88
N ARG A 230 5.12 8.45 -12.95
CA ARG A 230 6.43 8.80 -13.54
C ARG A 230 7.62 8.71 -12.58
N VAL A 231 7.48 7.94 -11.51
CA VAL A 231 8.56 7.74 -10.52
C VAL A 231 9.56 6.69 -11.02
N LEU A 232 9.12 5.71 -11.81
CA LEU A 232 9.97 4.64 -12.33
C LEU A 232 10.80 5.11 -13.52
N ARG A 233 12.09 4.75 -13.54
CA ARG A 233 12.97 4.97 -14.69
C ARG A 233 12.66 4.00 -15.82
N ARG A 234 13.14 4.34 -17.03
CA ARG A 234 12.98 3.51 -18.23
C ARG A 234 13.35 2.03 -18.03
N PRO A 235 14.50 1.67 -17.40
CA PRO A 235 14.83 0.25 -17.19
C PRO A 235 13.84 -0.47 -16.28
N SER A 236 13.32 0.23 -15.26
CA SER A 236 12.30 -0.29 -14.34
C SER A 236 10.97 -0.51 -15.07
N LEU A 237 10.56 0.43 -15.92
CA LEU A 237 9.36 0.31 -16.76
C LEU A 237 9.47 -0.87 -17.74
N GLU A 238 10.64 -1.07 -18.36
CA GLU A 238 10.89 -2.24 -19.22
C GLU A 238 10.81 -3.55 -18.44
N ASN A 239 11.36 -3.58 -17.22
CA ASN A 239 11.27 -4.75 -16.35
C ASN A 239 9.82 -5.05 -15.95
N VAL A 240 9.03 -4.02 -15.59
CA VAL A 240 7.59 -4.17 -15.32
C VAL A 240 6.90 -4.82 -16.52
N ALA A 241 7.12 -4.28 -17.72
CA ALA A 241 6.52 -4.83 -18.94
C ALA A 241 6.91 -6.28 -19.20
N ALA A 242 8.20 -6.64 -19.04
CA ALA A 242 8.67 -8.00 -19.21
C ALA A 242 8.07 -8.98 -18.20
N LYS A 243 7.85 -8.52 -16.95
CA LYS A 243 7.26 -9.33 -15.88
C LYS A 243 5.76 -9.56 -16.05
N VAL A 244 5.03 -8.55 -16.51
CA VAL A 244 3.56 -8.66 -16.66
C VAL A 244 3.13 -9.24 -18.00
N ALA A 245 3.93 -9.14 -19.07
CA ALA A 245 3.57 -9.61 -20.41
C ALA A 245 3.09 -11.10 -20.47
N PRO A 246 3.71 -12.06 -19.75
CA PRO A 246 3.21 -13.44 -19.67
C PRO A 246 1.73 -13.55 -19.26
N LEU A 247 1.24 -12.62 -18.43
CA LEU A 247 -0.14 -12.63 -17.94
C LEU A 247 -1.17 -12.27 -19.02
N LEU A 248 -0.75 -11.85 -20.20
CA LEU A 248 -1.64 -11.61 -21.35
C LEU A 248 -2.36 -12.87 -21.83
N VAL A 249 -1.81 -14.06 -21.58
CA VAL A 249 -2.45 -15.35 -21.90
C VAL A 249 -3.07 -16.04 -20.68
N HIS A 250 -3.17 -15.34 -19.54
CA HIS A 250 -3.72 -15.90 -18.32
C HIS A 250 -5.21 -16.29 -18.50
N PRO A 251 -5.71 -17.40 -17.89
CA PRO A 251 -7.11 -17.82 -18.05
C PRO A 251 -8.14 -16.78 -17.57
N SER A 252 -7.82 -16.06 -16.51
CA SER A 252 -8.68 -15.02 -15.90
C SER A 252 -8.72 -13.75 -16.76
N CYS A 253 -9.92 -13.34 -17.19
CA CYS A 253 -10.11 -12.14 -18.00
C CYS A 253 -9.76 -10.85 -17.24
N SER A 254 -10.01 -10.82 -15.93
CA SER A 254 -9.67 -9.67 -15.06
C SER A 254 -8.17 -9.43 -15.03
N ILE A 255 -7.37 -10.49 -14.89
CA ILE A 255 -5.90 -10.41 -14.90
C ILE A 255 -5.43 -9.90 -16.25
N ARG A 256 -5.90 -10.49 -17.37
CA ARG A 256 -5.52 -10.02 -18.72
C ARG A 256 -5.85 -8.54 -18.91
N SER A 257 -7.04 -8.11 -18.51
CA SER A 257 -7.50 -6.73 -18.64
C SER A 257 -6.59 -5.76 -17.87
N ARG A 258 -6.25 -6.11 -16.63
CA ARG A 258 -5.32 -5.33 -15.80
C ARG A 258 -3.89 -5.35 -16.35
N THR A 259 -3.43 -6.45 -16.91
CA THR A 259 -2.11 -6.52 -17.59
C THR A 259 -2.06 -5.58 -18.78
N MET A 260 -3.12 -5.53 -19.59
CA MET A 260 -3.22 -4.61 -20.73
C MET A 260 -3.22 -3.15 -20.26
N GLU A 261 -3.93 -2.84 -19.18
CA GLU A 261 -3.90 -1.51 -18.53
C GLU A 261 -2.47 -1.14 -18.12
N VAL A 262 -1.73 -2.01 -17.43
CA VAL A 262 -0.32 -1.75 -17.06
C VAL A 262 0.53 -1.48 -18.30
N LEU A 263 0.43 -2.30 -19.35
CA LEU A 263 1.23 -2.14 -20.56
C LEU A 263 0.90 -0.84 -21.30
N LYS A 264 -0.39 -0.46 -21.39
CA LYS A 264 -0.84 0.81 -21.96
C LYS A 264 -0.23 1.98 -21.16
N THR A 265 -0.36 1.98 -19.83
CA THR A 265 0.18 3.02 -18.94
C THR A 265 1.71 3.11 -19.01
N VAL A 266 2.42 1.98 -19.06
CA VAL A 266 3.88 1.96 -19.27
C VAL A 266 4.22 2.55 -20.64
N GLY A 267 3.47 2.19 -21.69
CA GLY A 267 3.64 2.72 -23.03
C GLY A 267 3.44 4.23 -23.12
N GLU A 268 2.55 4.82 -22.32
CA GLU A 268 2.32 6.27 -22.21
C GLU A 268 3.50 7.02 -21.56
N GLN A 269 4.32 6.34 -20.75
CA GLN A 269 5.53 6.92 -20.15
C GLN A 269 6.75 6.87 -21.07
N LEU A 270 6.66 6.14 -22.18
CA LEU A 270 7.75 5.94 -23.13
C LEU A 270 7.54 6.80 -24.38
N SER A 271 8.64 7.22 -25.00
CA SER A 271 8.58 7.84 -26.33
C SER A 271 8.03 6.84 -27.36
N PRO A 272 7.46 7.29 -28.50
CA PRO A 272 6.99 6.38 -29.55
C PRO A 272 8.08 5.40 -30.03
N VAL A 273 9.33 5.87 -30.11
CA VAL A 273 10.48 5.04 -30.48
C VAL A 273 10.75 3.99 -29.40
N ASP A 274 10.79 4.40 -28.14
CA ASP A 274 11.05 3.46 -27.02
C ASP A 274 9.94 2.42 -26.89
N ARG A 275 8.68 2.81 -27.14
CA ARG A 275 7.55 1.87 -27.19
C ARG A 275 7.76 0.81 -28.26
N TYR A 276 8.22 1.20 -29.45
CA TYR A 276 8.46 0.27 -30.55
C TYR A 276 9.69 -0.61 -30.33
N VAL A 277 10.76 -0.06 -29.74
CA VAL A 277 12.05 -0.76 -29.58
C VAL A 277 12.10 -1.62 -28.33
N PHE A 278 11.50 -1.20 -27.21
CA PHE A 278 11.63 -1.89 -25.92
C PHE A 278 10.37 -2.63 -25.49
N LEU A 279 9.19 -2.01 -25.69
CA LEU A 279 7.92 -2.53 -25.19
C LEU A 279 7.29 -3.53 -26.16
N LEU A 280 7.12 -3.16 -27.44
CA LEU A 280 6.50 -4.04 -28.43
C LEU A 280 7.18 -5.40 -28.59
N PRO A 281 8.52 -5.55 -28.56
CA PRO A 281 9.15 -6.87 -28.65
C PRO A 281 8.80 -7.80 -27.49
N LYS A 282 8.42 -7.26 -26.32
CA LYS A 282 7.94 -8.07 -25.18
C LYS A 282 6.48 -8.48 -25.36
N VAL A 283 5.67 -7.70 -26.06
CA VAL A 283 4.24 -7.97 -26.30
C VAL A 283 4.02 -8.84 -27.53
N ARG A 284 4.87 -8.70 -28.57
CA ARG A 284 4.79 -9.40 -29.86
C ARG A 284 4.54 -10.92 -29.76
N PRO A 285 5.21 -11.67 -28.85
CA PRO A 285 4.99 -13.11 -28.71
C PRO A 285 3.55 -13.50 -28.33
N PHE A 286 2.78 -12.56 -27.78
CA PHE A 286 1.42 -12.76 -27.31
C PHE A 286 0.35 -12.31 -28.32
N LEU A 287 0.76 -11.87 -29.52
CA LEU A 287 -0.13 -11.35 -30.56
C LEU A 287 -0.40 -12.37 -31.66
N ARG A 288 -1.62 -12.36 -32.20
CA ARG A 288 -2.05 -13.08 -33.41
C ARG A 288 -1.61 -12.38 -34.69
N PHE A 289 -1.52 -11.05 -34.65
CA PHE A 289 -1.12 -10.20 -35.76
C PHE A 289 -0.36 -8.97 -35.23
N GLU A 290 0.46 -8.36 -36.09
CA GLU A 290 1.29 -7.22 -35.68
C GLU A 290 0.46 -5.98 -35.35
N LEU A 291 0.94 -5.21 -34.37
CA LEU A 291 0.33 -3.95 -33.95
C LEU A 291 1.32 -2.79 -34.09
N PHE A 292 0.82 -1.63 -34.51
CA PHE A 292 1.58 -0.37 -34.54
C PHE A 292 1.51 0.42 -33.21
N GLY A 293 0.71 -0.05 -32.25
CA GLY A 293 0.47 0.59 -30.95
C GLY A 293 -0.19 -0.37 -29.95
N LEU A 294 -0.57 0.13 -28.78
CA LEU A 294 -1.17 -0.70 -27.70
C LEU A 294 -2.69 -0.51 -27.57
N ASP A 295 -3.30 0.39 -28.33
CA ASP A 295 -4.71 0.74 -28.18
C ASP A 295 -5.63 -0.44 -28.53
N ALA A 296 -5.29 -1.18 -29.58
CA ALA A 296 -6.04 -2.35 -30.07
C ALA A 296 -5.54 -3.70 -29.49
N LEU A 297 -4.84 -3.67 -28.36
CA LEU A 297 -4.23 -4.88 -27.79
C LEU A 297 -5.27 -5.99 -27.54
N ASP A 298 -6.44 -5.63 -27.00
CA ASP A 298 -7.53 -6.55 -26.65
C ASP A 298 -7.96 -7.49 -27.80
N GLY A 299 -7.99 -6.97 -29.04
CA GLY A 299 -8.40 -7.73 -30.23
C GLY A 299 -7.28 -8.52 -30.92
N ALA A 300 -6.03 -8.25 -30.53
CA ALA A 300 -4.85 -8.82 -31.17
C ALA A 300 -4.21 -9.97 -30.38
N LEU A 301 -4.62 -10.22 -29.15
CA LEU A 301 -4.03 -11.27 -28.31
C LEU A 301 -4.31 -12.68 -28.82
N LEU A 302 -3.38 -13.59 -28.54
CA LEU A 302 -3.58 -15.04 -28.61
C LEU A 302 -4.74 -15.48 -27.70
N PRO A 303 -5.39 -16.62 -28.00
CA PRO A 303 -6.41 -17.17 -27.11
C PRO A 303 -5.83 -17.40 -25.70
N PRO A 304 -6.62 -17.16 -24.64
CA PRO A 304 -6.17 -17.39 -23.28
C PRO A 304 -6.01 -18.88 -23.00
N LEU A 305 -5.08 -19.22 -22.11
CA LEU A 305 -4.87 -20.58 -21.65
C LEU A 305 -6.16 -21.16 -21.03
N GLY A 306 -6.51 -22.39 -21.41
CA GLY A 306 -7.63 -23.12 -20.83
C GLY A 306 -7.53 -23.24 -19.31
N ARG A 307 -8.59 -22.88 -18.59
CA ARG A 307 -8.61 -22.91 -17.10
C ARG A 307 -8.34 -24.29 -16.53
N ARG A 308 -8.78 -25.35 -17.21
CA ARG A 308 -8.50 -26.75 -16.85
C ARG A 308 -7.01 -27.06 -16.94
N THR A 309 -6.38 -26.69 -18.05
CA THR A 309 -4.93 -26.89 -18.29
C THR A 309 -4.11 -26.13 -17.24
N PHE A 310 -4.41 -24.85 -17.02
CA PHE A 310 -3.77 -24.03 -15.98
C PHE A 310 -3.85 -24.65 -14.59
N LYS A 311 -5.06 -25.04 -14.14
CA LYS A 311 -5.25 -25.69 -12.83
C LYS A 311 -4.51 -27.00 -12.71
N ARG A 312 -4.48 -27.83 -13.76
CA ARG A 312 -3.75 -29.10 -13.78
C ARG A 312 -2.24 -28.88 -13.62
N SER A 313 -1.69 -27.89 -14.31
CA SER A 313 -0.28 -27.52 -14.20
C SER A 313 0.09 -27.03 -12.80
N LEU A 314 -0.75 -26.17 -12.18
CA LEU A 314 -0.51 -25.68 -10.82
C LEU A 314 -0.66 -26.78 -9.74
N LEU A 315 -1.64 -27.66 -9.88
CA LEU A 315 -1.90 -28.74 -8.93
C LEU A 315 -1.00 -29.98 -9.13
N ARG A 316 0.04 -29.89 -9.97
CA ARG A 316 0.97 -30.99 -10.29
C ARG A 316 0.27 -32.29 -10.71
N ARG A 317 -0.84 -32.17 -11.45
CA ARG A 317 -1.61 -33.32 -11.94
C ARG A 317 -1.05 -33.93 -13.22
N ASP A 318 -0.07 -33.29 -13.81
CA ASP A 318 0.64 -33.74 -15.01
C ASP A 318 2.14 -33.58 -14.73
N GLU A 319 2.77 -34.68 -14.31
CA GLU A 319 4.16 -34.70 -13.86
C GLU A 319 5.12 -34.29 -14.99
N ALA A 320 4.86 -34.78 -16.21
CA ALA A 320 5.71 -34.48 -17.36
C ALA A 320 5.67 -32.98 -17.71
N VAL A 321 4.49 -32.36 -17.66
CA VAL A 321 4.33 -30.92 -17.86
C VAL A 321 4.93 -30.12 -16.70
N TYR A 322 4.72 -30.57 -15.46
CA TYR A 322 5.26 -29.93 -14.26
C TYR A 322 6.79 -29.88 -14.31
N GLU A 323 7.45 -31.02 -14.55
CA GLU A 323 8.90 -31.13 -14.68
C GLU A 323 9.45 -30.30 -15.84
N ALA A 324 8.75 -30.28 -16.97
CA ALA A 324 9.13 -29.46 -18.11
C ALA A 324 9.07 -27.96 -17.79
N LEU A 325 8.03 -27.50 -17.10
CA LEU A 325 7.89 -26.12 -16.66
C LEU A 325 8.93 -25.72 -15.63
N LEU A 326 9.20 -26.59 -14.64
CA LEU A 326 10.15 -26.33 -13.56
C LEU A 326 11.60 -26.24 -14.10
N HIS A 327 11.99 -27.19 -14.95
CA HIS A 327 13.34 -27.32 -15.49
C HIS A 327 13.56 -26.61 -16.84
N LYS A 328 12.59 -25.81 -17.30
CA LYS A 328 12.64 -25.08 -18.58
C LYS A 328 12.91 -26.00 -19.78
N ARG A 329 12.43 -27.24 -19.73
CA ARG A 329 12.53 -28.18 -20.85
C ARG A 329 11.36 -27.95 -21.82
N PRO A 330 11.47 -28.34 -23.09
CA PRO A 330 10.33 -28.30 -24.00
C PRO A 330 9.14 -29.06 -23.41
N LEU A 331 7.93 -28.48 -23.49
CA LEU A 331 6.73 -29.19 -23.05
C LEU A 331 6.56 -30.50 -23.84
N PRO A 332 6.14 -31.59 -23.17
CA PRO A 332 5.83 -32.84 -23.87
C PRO A 332 4.72 -32.60 -24.89
N PRO A 333 4.64 -33.37 -26.00
CA PRO A 333 3.53 -33.26 -26.94
C PRO A 333 2.21 -33.42 -26.20
N ALA A 334 1.19 -32.69 -26.62
CA ALA A 334 -0.10 -32.70 -25.94
C ALA A 334 -0.65 -34.14 -25.90
N PRO A 335 -0.76 -34.79 -24.73
CA PRO A 335 -1.65 -35.94 -24.65
C PRO A 335 -3.04 -35.42 -25.02
N GLY A 336 -3.87 -36.23 -25.71
CA GLY A 336 -5.08 -35.79 -26.44
C GLY A 336 -6.13 -34.93 -25.69
N GLU A 337 -5.91 -34.60 -24.41
CA GLU A 337 -6.67 -33.62 -23.64
C GLU A 337 -6.19 -32.15 -23.77
N ARG A 338 -4.96 -31.86 -24.24
CA ARG A 338 -4.42 -30.48 -24.34
C ARG A 338 -4.43 -29.99 -25.80
N SER A 339 -4.91 -28.77 -26.07
CA SER A 339 -4.82 -28.21 -27.42
C SER A 339 -3.39 -27.73 -27.75
N GLU A 340 -3.09 -27.58 -29.03
CA GLU A 340 -1.84 -26.95 -29.47
C GLU A 340 -1.76 -25.49 -28.99
N GLU A 341 -2.89 -24.77 -29.04
CA GLU A 341 -3.03 -23.42 -28.51
C GLU A 341 -2.72 -23.34 -27.02
N ASP A 342 -3.24 -24.29 -26.22
CA ASP A 342 -2.93 -24.38 -24.79
C ASP A 342 -1.45 -24.68 -24.55
N THR A 343 -0.81 -25.47 -25.42
CA THR A 343 0.64 -25.75 -25.31
C THR A 343 1.45 -24.49 -25.54
N GLN A 344 1.10 -23.71 -26.58
CA GLN A 344 1.75 -22.43 -26.88
C GLN A 344 1.53 -21.40 -25.77
N ALA A 345 0.29 -21.25 -25.31
CA ALA A 345 -0.04 -20.34 -24.21
C ALA A 345 0.68 -20.72 -22.91
N LEU A 346 0.87 -22.02 -22.66
CA LEU A 346 1.59 -22.52 -21.49
C LEU A 346 3.10 -22.24 -21.55
N GLU A 347 3.72 -22.36 -22.73
CA GLU A 347 5.11 -21.92 -22.95
C GLU A 347 5.26 -20.42 -22.69
N LEU A 348 4.35 -19.61 -23.22
CA LEU A 348 4.35 -18.16 -23.05
C LEU A 348 4.13 -17.72 -21.60
N LEU A 349 3.31 -18.47 -20.85
CA LEU A 349 3.03 -18.22 -19.43
C LEU A 349 4.11 -18.81 -18.49
N ARG A 350 5.07 -19.60 -19.00
CA ARG A 350 6.13 -20.25 -18.20
C ARG A 350 6.87 -19.30 -17.25
N PRO A 351 7.27 -18.06 -17.64
CA PRO A 351 7.99 -17.17 -16.73
C PRO A 351 7.21 -16.81 -15.47
N TYR A 352 5.87 -16.83 -15.54
CA TYR A 352 4.98 -16.64 -14.39
C TYR A 352 4.76 -17.94 -13.59
N LEU A 353 4.64 -19.09 -14.25
CA LEU A 353 4.38 -20.36 -13.58
C LEU A 353 5.59 -20.92 -12.84
N GLN A 354 6.80 -20.79 -13.40
CA GLN A 354 7.99 -21.43 -12.85
C GLN A 354 8.26 -21.08 -11.37
N PRO A 355 8.22 -19.79 -10.94
CA PRO A 355 8.45 -19.42 -9.55
C PRO A 355 7.36 -19.96 -8.61
N LEU A 356 6.10 -20.01 -9.07
CA LEU A 356 5.00 -20.59 -8.30
C LEU A 356 5.17 -22.09 -8.07
N LEU A 357 5.69 -22.80 -9.08
CA LEU A 357 5.91 -24.25 -9.04
C LEU A 357 7.13 -24.64 -8.22
N ALA A 358 8.18 -23.83 -8.21
CA ALA A 358 9.44 -24.08 -7.50
C ALA A 358 9.30 -24.07 -5.96
N ARG A 359 8.14 -23.72 -5.42
CA ARG A 359 7.89 -23.76 -3.98
C ARG A 359 7.93 -25.20 -3.43
N PRO A 360 8.63 -25.45 -2.31
CA PRO A 360 8.49 -26.70 -1.59
C PRO A 360 7.05 -26.82 -1.06
N THR A 361 6.47 -28.00 -1.24
CA THR A 361 5.09 -28.36 -0.86
C THR A 361 4.75 -28.14 0.62
N GLY A 362 5.75 -27.91 1.49
CA GLY A 362 5.58 -27.67 2.92
C GLY A 362 5.36 -26.21 3.34
N ALA A 363 5.40 -25.23 2.43
CA ALA A 363 5.07 -23.83 2.75
C ALA A 363 3.56 -23.52 2.66
N GLN A 364 2.74 -24.56 2.45
CA GLN A 364 1.28 -24.54 2.50
C GLN A 364 0.84 -25.56 3.56
N ALA A 365 0.82 -25.13 4.81
CA ALA A 365 0.06 -25.76 5.89
C ALA A 365 -0.52 -24.65 6.76
#